data_AF-A0A7W9NIT2-F1
#
_entry.id   AF-A0A7W9NIT2-F1
#
_cell.length_a   1.000
_cell.length_b   1.000
_cell.length_c   1.000
_cell.angle_alpha   90.00
_cell.angle_beta   90.00
_cell.angle_gamma   90.00
#
_symmetry.space_group_name_H-M   'P 1'
#
loop_
_entity.id
_entity.type
_entity.pdbx_description
1 polymer ?
#
loop_
_entity_poly.entity_id
_entity_poly.type
_entity_poly.pdbx_seq_one_letter_code
_entity_poly.pdbx_strand_id
1 'polypeptide(L)'
;MAWVTSAPILPATVAAAHLESCAAELAGARLAGLDDVSAIVPVLTRAQRQLAVALGNLARHTDGGRPRGARDAGDSAESAALAEVLRAASDAAHATANALGESLPLLENLADGDTRS
;
A
#
# COMPACT_ATOMS: atom_id res chain seq x y z
N MET A 1 31.36 7.64 12.91
CA MET A 1 30.81 6.29 12.59
C MET A 1 29.30 6.35 12.81
N ALA A 2 28.51 6.47 11.73
CA ALA A 2 27.06 6.44 11.81
C ALA A 2 26.60 4.98 11.81
N TRP A 3 25.87 4.57 12.84
CA TRP A 3 25.29 3.23 12.92
C TRP A 3 24.10 3.21 11.96
N VAL A 4 24.22 2.45 10.88
CA VAL A 4 23.06 2.07 10.07
C VAL A 4 22.26 1.09 10.92
N THR A 5 21.25 1.61 11.64
CA THR A 5 20.27 0.77 12.30
C THR A 5 19.40 0.17 11.20
N SER A 6 19.75 -1.03 10.72
CA SER A 6 18.84 -1.81 9.90
C SER A 6 17.56 -1.98 10.72
N ALA A 7 16.44 -1.48 10.22
CA ALA A 7 15.16 -1.62 10.90
C ALA A 7 14.94 -3.12 11.17
N PRO A 8 14.51 -3.53 12.38
CA PRO A 8 14.27 -4.93 12.67
C PRO A 8 13.28 -5.49 11.65
N ILE A 9 13.62 -6.64 11.05
CA ILE A 9 12.70 -7.35 10.15
C ILE A 9 11.56 -7.87 11.02
N LEU A 10 10.44 -7.16 11.00
CA LEU A 10 9.24 -7.55 11.74
C LEU A 10 8.56 -8.74 11.04
N PRO A 11 7.91 -9.65 11.79
CA PRO A 11 7.01 -10.62 11.21
C PRO A 11 5.92 -9.91 10.36
N ALA A 12 5.56 -10.50 9.21
CA ALA A 12 4.59 -9.89 8.30
C ALA A 12 3.22 -9.61 8.95
N THR A 13 2.81 -10.46 9.90
CA THR A 13 1.58 -10.28 10.68
C THR A 13 1.64 -9.06 11.61
N VAL A 14 2.81 -8.79 12.21
CA VAL A 14 3.03 -7.59 13.04
C VAL A 14 2.99 -6.33 12.18
N ALA A 15 3.65 -6.36 11.02
CA ALA A 15 3.59 -5.25 10.07
C ALA A 15 2.16 -4.97 9.58
N ALA A 16 1.37 -6.02 9.31
CA ALA A 16 -0.04 -5.88 8.93
C ALA A 16 -0.89 -5.25 10.05
N ALA A 17 -0.71 -5.67 11.30
CA ALA A 17 -1.43 -5.10 12.45
C ALA A 17 -1.06 -3.61 12.67
N HIS A 18 0.21 -3.24 12.52
CA HIS A 18 0.62 -1.84 12.59
C HIS A 18 0.03 -1.01 11.45
N LEU A 19 0.01 -1.55 10.23
CA LEU A 19 -0.64 -0.89 9.10
C LEU A 19 -2.13 -0.64 9.37
N GLU A 20 -2.84 -1.64 9.89
CA GLU A 20 -4.25 -1.51 10.29
C GLU A 20 -4.44 -0.38 11.32
N SER A 21 -3.62 -0.37 12.38
CA SER A 21 -3.68 0.67 13.41
C SER A 21 -3.40 2.07 12.84
N CYS A 22 -2.35 2.23 12.04
CA CYS A 22 -2.02 3.52 11.43
C CYS A 22 -3.11 3.99 10.45
N ALA A 23 -3.70 3.08 9.68
CA ALA A 23 -4.81 3.40 8.80
C ALA A 23 -6.04 3.86 9.58
N ALA A 24 -6.33 3.23 10.73
CA ALA A 24 -7.42 3.64 11.61
C ALA A 24 -7.18 5.02 12.24
N GLU A 25 -5.96 5.30 12.69
CA GLU A 25 -5.58 6.63 13.20
C GLU A 25 -5.71 7.70 12.12
N LEU A 26 -5.22 7.43 10.90
CA LEU A 26 -5.31 8.36 9.79
C LEU A 26 -6.77 8.61 9.37
N ALA A 27 -7.61 7.58 9.38
CA ALA A 27 -9.04 7.72 9.09
C ALA A 27 -9.79 8.60 10.12
N GLY A 28 -9.28 8.66 11.36
CA GLY A 28 -9.81 9.54 12.41
C GLY A 28 -9.11 10.90 12.52
N ALA A 29 -8.10 11.17 11.69
CA ALA A 29 -7.30 12.38 11.79
C ALA A 29 -8.13 13.64 11.47
N ARG A 30 -7.96 14.69 12.27
CA ARG A 30 -8.50 16.01 11.99
C ARG A 30 -7.47 16.80 11.21
N LEU A 31 -7.82 17.16 9.98
CA LEU A 31 -6.98 18.01 9.12
C LEU A 31 -7.29 19.47 9.45
N ALA A 32 -6.26 20.26 9.70
CA ALA A 32 -6.35 21.69 10.01
C ALA A 32 -6.38 22.56 8.75
N GLY A 33 -5.91 22.06 7.61
CA GLY A 33 -5.89 22.81 6.37
C GLY A 33 -5.22 22.09 5.20
N LEU A 34 -4.94 22.84 4.14
CA LEU A 34 -4.36 22.33 2.90
C LEU A 34 -2.92 21.81 3.11
N ASP A 35 -2.16 22.38 4.04
CA ASP A 35 -0.80 21.93 4.37
C ASP A 35 -0.77 20.48 4.83
N ASP A 36 -1.76 20.06 5.65
CA ASP A 36 -1.86 18.67 6.09
C ASP A 36 -2.16 17.73 4.90
N VAL A 37 -3.02 18.16 3.97
CA VAL A 37 -3.33 17.40 2.76
C VAL A 37 -2.06 17.26 1.89
N SER A 38 -1.34 18.35 1.68
CA SER A 38 -0.07 18.39 0.93
C SER A 38 1.01 17.52 1.57
N ALA A 39 1.02 17.39 2.90
CA ALA A 39 1.95 16.49 3.60
C ALA A 39 1.53 15.01 3.50
N ILE A 40 0.22 14.72 3.57
CA ILE A 40 -0.31 13.35 3.67
C ILE A 40 -0.39 12.66 2.30
N VAL A 41 -0.81 13.36 1.24
CA VAL A 41 -1.03 12.76 -0.09
C VAL A 41 0.23 12.09 -0.68
N PRO A 42 1.44 12.67 -0.59
CA PRO A 42 2.67 11.99 -1.02
C PRO A 42 2.94 10.69 -0.24
N VAL A 43 2.68 10.71 1.07
CA VAL A 43 2.87 9.53 1.94
C VAL A 43 1.88 8.44 1.58
N LEU A 44 0.60 8.79 1.38
CA LEU A 44 -0.43 7.86 0.94
C LEU A 44 -0.13 7.28 -0.44
N THR A 45 0.33 8.10 -1.38
CA THR A 45 0.79 7.64 -2.70
C THR A 45 1.84 6.56 -2.57
N ARG A 46 2.87 6.80 -1.73
CA ARG A 46 3.94 5.83 -1.50
C ARG A 46 3.43 4.57 -0.81
N ALA A 47 2.57 4.71 0.19
CA ALA A 47 1.97 3.58 0.91
C ALA A 47 1.16 2.68 -0.04
N GLN A 48 0.35 3.26 -0.92
CA GLN A 48 -0.43 2.51 -1.92
C GLN A 48 0.47 1.75 -2.90
N ARG A 49 1.61 2.32 -3.33
CA ARG A 49 2.60 1.59 -4.15
C ARG A 49 3.19 0.39 -3.41
N GLN A 50 3.51 0.54 -2.12
CA GLN A 50 4.03 -0.57 -1.31
C GLN A 50 2.96 -1.64 -1.08
N LEU A 51 1.70 -1.24 -0.88
CA LEU A 51 0.58 -2.17 -0.75
C LEU A 51 0.32 -2.97 -2.02
N ALA A 52 0.39 -2.32 -3.19
CA ALA A 52 0.33 -3.03 -4.47
C ALA A 52 1.39 -4.14 -4.56
N VAL A 53 2.65 -3.82 -4.22
CA VAL A 53 3.74 -4.81 -4.19
C VAL A 53 3.47 -5.93 -3.18
N ALA A 54 3.02 -5.61 -1.98
CA ALA A 54 2.72 -6.60 -0.95
C ALA A 54 1.59 -7.56 -1.38
N LEU A 55 0.51 -7.03 -1.96
CA LEU A 55 -0.61 -7.80 -2.48
C LEU A 55 -0.21 -8.69 -3.66
N GLY A 56 0.61 -8.17 -4.58
CA GLY A 56 1.19 -8.96 -5.67
C GLY A 56 2.13 -10.05 -5.18
N ASN A 57 2.86 -9.83 -4.08
CA ASN A 57 3.66 -10.88 -3.44
C ASN A 57 2.77 -11.96 -2.83
N LEU A 58 1.72 -11.59 -2.10
CA LEU A 58 0.77 -12.54 -1.52
C LEU A 58 0.11 -13.40 -2.61
N ALA A 59 -0.34 -12.78 -3.70
CA ALA A 59 -0.92 -13.49 -4.83
C ALA A 59 0.01 -14.57 -5.42
N ARG A 60 1.31 -14.27 -5.54
CA ARG A 60 2.32 -15.23 -6.03
C ARG A 60 2.55 -16.38 -5.05
N HIS A 61 2.42 -16.15 -3.74
CA HIS A 61 2.54 -17.20 -2.74
C HIS A 61 1.29 -18.09 -2.71
N THR A 62 0.10 -17.53 -2.90
CA THR A 62 -1.17 -18.27 -2.92
C THR A 62 -1.34 -19.14 -4.15
N ASP A 63 -0.79 -18.76 -5.31
CA ASP A 63 -0.80 -19.59 -6.52
C ASP A 63 0.14 -20.82 -6.43
N GLY A 64 0.79 -21.00 -5.26
CA GLY A 64 1.50 -22.20 -4.89
C GLY A 64 2.91 -22.24 -5.47
N GLY A 65 3.80 -21.40 -4.94
CA GLY A 65 5.27 -21.50 -5.11
C GLY A 65 5.89 -22.81 -4.57
N ARG A 66 5.20 -23.95 -4.70
CA ARG A 66 5.55 -25.28 -4.22
C ARG A 66 6.30 -26.04 -5.33
N PRO A 67 7.32 -26.85 -4.99
CA PRO A 67 7.96 -27.75 -5.93
C PRO A 67 6.91 -28.63 -6.64
N ARG A 68 7.01 -28.78 -7.96
CA ARG A 68 6.20 -29.70 -8.77
C ARG A 68 6.16 -31.08 -8.09
N GLY A 69 4.99 -31.56 -7.67
CA GLY A 69 4.85 -32.97 -7.29
C GLY A 69 3.73 -33.36 -6.34
N ALA A 70 3.11 -32.45 -5.59
CA ALA A 70 2.03 -32.81 -4.66
C ALA A 70 0.82 -31.90 -4.89
N ARG A 71 -0.14 -32.36 -5.68
CA ARG A 71 -1.47 -31.74 -5.78
C ARG A 71 -2.53 -32.77 -5.43
N ASP A 72 -3.36 -32.43 -4.44
CA ASP A 72 -4.77 -32.79 -4.45
C ASP A 72 -5.49 -31.74 -5.31
N ALA A 73 -6.38 -32.15 -6.19
CA ALA A 73 -6.93 -31.28 -7.25
C ALA A 73 -7.91 -30.22 -6.71
N GLY A 74 -8.53 -30.47 -5.55
CA GLY A 74 -9.52 -29.58 -4.93
C GLY A 74 -8.96 -28.26 -4.38
N ASP A 75 -7.81 -28.29 -3.70
CA ASP A 75 -7.17 -27.10 -3.11
C ASP A 75 -6.71 -26.07 -4.15
N SER A 76 -6.60 -26.48 -5.42
CA SER A 76 -5.98 -25.66 -6.46
C SER A 76 -6.89 -24.59 -7.07
N ALA A 77 -8.21 -24.80 -7.06
CA ALA A 77 -9.16 -23.86 -7.64
C ALA A 77 -9.41 -22.65 -6.71
N GLU A 78 -9.59 -22.90 -5.41
CA GLU A 78 -9.78 -21.85 -4.40
C GLU A 78 -8.50 -21.02 -4.23
N SER A 79 -7.33 -21.67 -4.24
CA SER A 79 -6.04 -20.96 -4.17
C SER A 79 -5.81 -20.06 -5.38
N ALA A 80 -6.18 -20.52 -6.58
CA ALA A 80 -6.09 -19.73 -7.81
C ALA A 80 -7.05 -18.53 -7.79
N ALA A 81 -8.29 -18.74 -7.32
CA ALA A 81 -9.28 -17.67 -7.15
C ALA A 81 -8.79 -16.61 -6.15
N LEU A 82 -8.25 -17.03 -5.00
CA LEU A 82 -7.65 -16.12 -4.02
C LEU A 82 -6.46 -15.35 -4.62
N ALA A 83 -5.59 -16.02 -5.39
CA ALA A 83 -4.48 -15.37 -6.07
C ALA A 83 -4.94 -14.33 -7.09
N GLU A 84 -6.07 -14.56 -7.77
CA GLU A 84 -6.68 -13.60 -8.69
C GLU A 84 -7.24 -12.37 -7.95
N VAL A 85 -7.96 -12.58 -6.85
CA VAL A 85 -8.47 -11.49 -6.01
C VAL A 85 -7.32 -10.62 -5.47
N LEU A 86 -6.23 -11.24 -5.01
CA LEU A 86 -5.05 -10.50 -4.53
C LEU A 86 -4.34 -9.72 -5.64
N ARG A 87 -4.31 -10.24 -6.88
CA ARG A 87 -3.81 -9.51 -8.05
C ARG A 87 -4.68 -8.31 -8.37
N ALA A 88 -6.00 -8.48 -8.42
CA ALA A 88 -6.93 -7.37 -8.65
C ALA A 88 -6.80 -6.28 -7.56
N ALA A 89 -6.63 -6.68 -6.30
CA ALA A 89 -6.38 -5.75 -5.21
C ALA A 89 -5.04 -5.00 -5.36
N SER A 90 -3.98 -5.68 -5.81
CA SER A 90 -2.69 -5.07 -6.14
C SER A 90 -2.85 -3.99 -7.23
N ASP A 91 -3.57 -4.30 -8.30
CA ASP A 91 -3.80 -3.38 -9.41
C ASP A 91 -4.61 -2.16 -8.96
N ALA A 92 -5.65 -2.37 -8.14
CA ALA A 92 -6.44 -1.29 -7.56
C ALA A 92 -5.60 -0.37 -6.66
N ALA A 93 -4.71 -0.92 -5.83
CA ALA A 93 -3.80 -0.13 -5.00
C ALA A 93 -2.82 0.69 -5.87
N HIS A 94 -2.32 0.10 -6.97
CA HIS A 94 -1.46 0.81 -7.91
C HIS A 94 -2.19 1.95 -8.62
N ALA A 95 -3.42 1.71 -9.10
CA ALA A 95 -4.26 2.73 -9.71
C ALA A 95 -4.57 3.87 -8.72
N THR A 96 -4.87 3.54 -7.46
CA THR A 96 -5.06 4.52 -6.38
C THR A 96 -3.81 5.37 -6.18
N ALA A 97 -2.62 4.76 -6.18
CA ALA A 97 -1.36 5.49 -6.07
C ALA A 97 -1.14 6.45 -7.25
N ASN A 98 -1.53 6.08 -8.46
CA ASN A 98 -1.40 6.96 -9.63
C ASN A 98 -2.37 8.14 -9.54
N ALA A 99 -3.63 7.90 -9.17
CA ALA A 99 -4.61 8.96 -8.96
C ALA A 99 -4.18 9.97 -7.87
N LEU A 100 -3.60 9.48 -6.76
CA LEU A 100 -3.03 10.35 -5.73
C LEU A 100 -1.76 11.09 -6.21
N GLY A 101 -0.95 10.46 -7.06
CA GLY A 101 0.21 11.11 -7.66
C GLY A 101 -0.20 12.24 -8.63
N GLU A 102 -1.27 12.04 -9.39
CA GLU A 102 -1.83 13.03 -10.30
C GLU A 102 -2.44 14.24 -9.58
N SER A 103 -2.80 14.11 -8.29
CA SER A 103 -3.29 15.25 -7.50
C SER A 103 -2.17 16.13 -6.93
N LEU A 104 -0.91 15.66 -6.90
CA LEU A 104 0.20 16.44 -6.34
C LEU A 104 0.41 17.80 -7.03
N PRO A 105 0.44 17.89 -8.38
CA PRO A 105 0.57 19.19 -9.04
C PRO A 105 -0.62 20.12 -8.76
N LEU A 106 -1.81 19.57 -8.48
CA LEU A 106 -2.98 20.38 -8.13
C LEU A 106 -2.82 21.00 -6.75
N LEU A 107 -2.26 20.26 -5.79
CA LEU A 107 -1.98 20.75 -4.44
C LEU A 107 -0.90 21.83 -4.45
N GLU A 108 0.15 21.66 -5.25
CA GLU A 108 1.19 22.68 -5.45
C GLU A 108 0.61 24.00 -5.99
N ASN A 109 -0.26 23.92 -7.01
CA ASN A 109 -0.93 25.10 -7.56
C ASN A 109 -1.84 25.82 -6.56
N LEU A 110 -2.52 25.07 -5.68
CA LEU A 110 -3.39 25.64 -4.66
C LEU A 110 -2.58 26.38 -3.58
N ALA A 111 -1.44 25.85 -3.16
CA ALA A 111 -0.54 26.50 -2.20
C ALA A 111 0.09 27.79 -2.78
N ASP A 112 0.47 27.79 -4.06
CA ASP A 112 1.00 28.96 -4.75
C ASP A 112 -0.04 30.07 -4.98
N GLY A 113 -1.32 29.70 -5.07
CA GLY A 113 -2.44 30.65 -5.17
C GLY A 113 -2.73 31.40 -3.86
N ASP A 114 -2.57 30.72 -2.72
CA ASP A 114 -2.82 31.27 -1.39
C ASP A 114 -1.75 32.31 -0.99
N THR A 115 -0.49 32.09 -1.40
CA THR A 115 0.62 33.04 -1.12
C THR A 115 0.62 34.31 -1.98
N ARG A 116 -0.25 34.39 -3.01
CA ARG A 116 -0.38 35.57 -3.90
C ARG A 116 -1.61 36.44 -3.61
N SER A 117 -2.46 36.06 -2.66
CA SER A 117 -3.65 36.83 -2.23
C SER A 117 -3.36 37.67 -1.00
#